data_AF-A0A834AWZ5-F1
#
_entry.id   AF-A0A834AWZ5-F1
#
_cell.length_a   1.000
_cell.length_b   1.000
_cell.length_c   1.000
_cell.angle_alpha   90.00
_cell.angle_beta   90.00
_cell.angle_gamma   90.00
#
_symmetry.space_group_name_H-M   'P 1'
#
loop_
_entity.id
_entity.type
_entity.pdbx_description
1 polymer ?
#
loop_
_entity_poly.entity_id
_entity_poly.type
_entity_poly.pdbx_seq_one_letter_code
_entity_poly.pdbx_strand_id
1 'polypeptide(L)'
;MVEKEEQLKTEQADLYPASNFMKGNTSDVPEDYATEDKVYSLDELHILDMIEQDSTNKVSAEYGETEKEKLARQQQLYKLHHQCEDFKRQLKTVTFRWQEDQMQIKKRDKIIASLNQQVAFGINKVSKLQQQSHAKDNEIKNLKEQLSMKRSQWEMEKLNMESTIKAYLSKLNAETSRALTAEVYFLQCRRDFGLLHLEQTEKECLSQLARVTHMAASNLESPQLKAAVDSWNAIVTDVRNKIAFLKTQYSEQINRVKQGFALSTLPPIQLPPPPPSPEILMQQFLGRHPVKESFFRPVLTVPQMPPVCPGVISAPSQPRPALVPSSSWWNRY
;
A
#
# COMPACT_ATOMS: atom_id res chain seq x y z
N MET A 1 -0.06 -32.15 -32.78
CA MET A 1 0.26 -33.36 -33.56
C MET A 1 0.38 -32.91 -35.01
N VAL A 2 1.33 -33.44 -35.78
CA VAL A 2 1.62 -32.95 -37.15
C VAL A 2 0.71 -33.68 -38.14
N GLU A 3 0.10 -32.93 -39.05
CA GLU A 3 -0.59 -33.46 -40.22
C GLU A 3 0.14 -32.98 -41.48
N LYS A 4 0.23 -33.84 -42.50
CA LYS A 4 0.99 -33.61 -43.75
C LYS A 4 0.02 -33.23 -44.87
N GLU A 5 0.44 -32.32 -45.73
CA GLU A 5 0.23 -32.32 -47.19
C GLU A 5 1.21 -31.27 -47.77
N GLU A 6 2.20 -31.66 -48.58
CA GLU A 6 2.15 -32.04 -50.01
C GLU A 6 2.35 -30.82 -50.93
N GLN A 7 3.42 -30.86 -51.72
CA GLN A 7 3.80 -29.82 -52.67
C GLN A 7 3.71 -30.38 -54.09
N LEU A 8 2.86 -29.79 -54.92
CA LEU A 8 2.90 -29.97 -56.37
C LEU A 8 3.60 -28.77 -57.02
N LYS A 9 4.70 -29.05 -57.72
CA LYS A 9 5.37 -28.12 -58.62
C LYS A 9 4.69 -28.12 -59.99
N THR A 10 4.62 -26.95 -60.62
CA THR A 10 4.28 -26.82 -62.04
C THR A 10 5.42 -26.05 -62.71
N GLU A 11 6.03 -26.62 -63.74
CA GLU A 11 7.07 -25.95 -64.53
C GLU A 11 6.83 -26.16 -66.02
N GLN A 12 6.50 -25.03 -66.67
CA GLN A 12 6.80 -24.55 -68.01
C GLN A 12 6.78 -25.47 -69.26
N ALA A 13 6.32 -24.87 -70.36
CA ALA A 13 6.26 -25.46 -71.70
C ALA A 13 7.39 -24.92 -72.60
N ASP A 14 7.68 -25.63 -73.70
CA ASP A 14 8.48 -25.14 -74.83
C ASP A 14 7.94 -25.62 -76.19
N LEU A 15 8.43 -25.05 -77.30
CA LEU A 15 7.74 -24.93 -78.60
C LEU A 15 8.33 -25.74 -79.80
N TYR A 16 7.60 -25.70 -80.95
CA TYR A 16 8.04 -25.79 -82.37
C TYR A 16 7.85 -27.12 -83.22
N PRO A 17 7.79 -27.09 -84.60
CA PRO A 17 6.75 -27.81 -85.39
C PRO A 17 7.19 -28.49 -86.76
N ALA A 18 6.24 -29.06 -87.53
CA ALA A 18 6.31 -29.42 -88.99
C ALA A 18 4.87 -29.68 -89.57
N SER A 19 4.42 -29.29 -90.79
CA SER A 19 4.67 -29.77 -92.19
C SER A 19 4.04 -31.14 -92.57
N ASN A 20 3.43 -31.45 -93.75
CA ASN A 20 3.17 -30.71 -95.01
C ASN A 20 2.21 -31.46 -96.02
N PHE A 21 1.43 -30.75 -96.87
CA PHE A 21 0.80 -31.17 -98.19
C PHE A 21 -0.28 -32.32 -98.18
N MET A 22 -1.15 -32.59 -99.19
CA MET A 22 -1.22 -32.39 -100.68
C MET A 22 -2.70 -32.23 -101.23
N LYS A 23 -2.93 -32.08 -102.57
CA LYS A 23 -4.25 -31.77 -103.23
C LYS A 23 -4.45 -32.43 -104.63
N GLY A 24 -5.70 -32.74 -105.04
CA GLY A 24 -6.18 -32.99 -106.44
C GLY A 24 -7.31 -34.06 -106.54
N ASN A 25 -8.49 -33.90 -107.17
CA ASN A 25 -8.90 -33.62 -108.58
C ASN A 25 -8.80 -34.87 -109.51
N THR A 26 -9.70 -35.29 -110.44
CA THR A 26 -11.09 -35.00 -110.95
C THR A 26 -11.32 -35.92 -112.21
N SER A 27 -12.52 -35.93 -112.84
CA SER A 27 -12.93 -36.60 -114.13
C SER A 27 -13.40 -38.07 -114.02
N ASP A 28 -14.42 -38.64 -114.70
CA ASP A 28 -15.54 -38.28 -115.62
C ASP A 28 -15.55 -39.12 -116.92
N VAL A 29 -16.68 -39.84 -117.19
CA VAL A 29 -17.38 -40.05 -118.50
C VAL A 29 -16.69 -40.99 -119.56
N PRO A 30 -17.37 -41.63 -120.57
CA PRO A 30 -18.80 -41.88 -120.88
C PRO A 30 -19.20 -43.38 -121.11
N GLU A 31 -20.49 -43.55 -121.45
CA GLU A 31 -21.25 -44.66 -122.06
C GLU A 31 -20.67 -45.25 -123.37
N ASP A 32 -21.19 -46.43 -123.78
CA ASP A 32 -21.47 -46.73 -125.20
C ASP A 32 -22.69 -47.68 -125.34
N TYR A 33 -23.45 -47.55 -126.43
CA TYR A 33 -24.74 -48.22 -126.66
C TYR A 33 -24.68 -49.26 -127.79
N ALA A 34 -25.50 -50.31 -127.70
CA ALA A 34 -25.81 -51.19 -128.84
C ALA A 34 -27.31 -51.53 -128.86
N THR A 35 -28.04 -50.90 -129.80
CA THR A 35 -29.47 -51.14 -130.03
C THR A 35 -29.69 -52.07 -131.22
N GLU A 36 -30.26 -53.25 -130.98
CA GLU A 36 -30.87 -54.08 -132.03
C GLU A 36 -32.39 -54.03 -131.91
N ASP A 37 -33.07 -53.52 -132.93
CA ASP A 37 -34.53 -53.49 -133.02
C ASP A 37 -35.10 -54.92 -133.08
N LYS A 38 -35.85 -55.31 -132.04
CA LYS A 38 -36.76 -56.46 -132.08
C LYS A 38 -38.19 -55.96 -131.98
N VAL A 39 -38.98 -56.29 -133.00
CA VAL A 39 -40.42 -56.00 -133.04
C VAL A 39 -41.11 -56.99 -132.10
N TYR A 40 -41.39 -56.55 -130.87
CA TYR A 40 -42.10 -57.34 -129.86
C TYR A 40 -43.59 -57.52 -130.23
N SER A 41 -44.18 -58.64 -129.81
CA SER A 41 -45.61 -58.90 -129.96
C SER A 41 -46.46 -57.97 -129.08
N LEU A 42 -47.72 -57.72 -129.45
CA LEU A 42 -48.63 -56.86 -128.68
C LEU A 42 -48.85 -57.38 -127.24
N ASP A 43 -48.91 -58.70 -127.06
CA ASP A 43 -49.01 -59.35 -125.75
C ASP A 43 -47.71 -59.22 -124.94
N GLU A 44 -46.53 -59.27 -125.58
CA GLU A 44 -45.25 -59.00 -124.91
C GLU A 44 -45.16 -57.54 -124.48
N LEU A 45 -45.63 -56.61 -125.31
CA LEU A 45 -45.69 -55.18 -125.00
C LEU A 45 -46.60 -54.90 -123.80
N HIS A 46 -47.73 -55.60 -123.67
CA HIS A 46 -48.65 -55.43 -122.54
C HIS A 46 -48.14 -56.07 -121.24
N ILE A 47 -47.45 -57.21 -121.33
CA ILE A 47 -46.77 -57.81 -120.16
C ILE A 47 -45.61 -56.93 -119.70
N LEU A 48 -44.85 -56.34 -120.63
CA LEU A 48 -43.81 -55.37 -120.33
C LEU A 48 -44.40 -54.10 -119.71
N ASP A 49 -45.47 -53.52 -120.26
CA ASP A 49 -46.16 -52.36 -119.67
C ASP A 49 -46.75 -52.68 -118.29
N MET A 50 -47.39 -53.83 -118.06
CA MET A 50 -47.85 -54.18 -116.70
C MET A 50 -46.70 -54.32 -115.69
N ILE A 51 -45.59 -54.96 -116.08
CA ILE A 51 -44.40 -55.10 -115.23
C ILE A 51 -43.72 -53.74 -115.03
N GLU A 52 -43.70 -52.88 -116.06
CA GLU A 52 -43.13 -51.54 -116.01
C GLU A 52 -44.01 -50.59 -115.20
N GLN A 53 -45.34 -50.71 -115.22
CA GLN A 53 -46.26 -49.92 -114.39
C GLN A 53 -46.14 -50.34 -112.92
N ASP A 54 -46.13 -51.63 -112.58
CA ASP A 54 -45.94 -52.09 -111.20
C ASP A 54 -44.51 -51.82 -110.69
N SER A 55 -43.49 -52.02 -111.53
CA SER A 55 -42.10 -51.71 -111.20
C SER A 55 -41.89 -50.21 -111.06
N THR A 56 -42.38 -49.38 -111.98
CA THR A 56 -42.23 -47.92 -111.92
C THR A 56 -43.09 -47.29 -110.83
N ASN A 57 -44.28 -47.82 -110.51
CA ASN A 57 -45.04 -47.36 -109.34
C ASN A 57 -44.34 -47.74 -108.03
N LYS A 58 -43.77 -48.94 -107.93
CA LYS A 58 -43.01 -49.35 -106.74
C LYS A 58 -41.70 -48.58 -106.61
N VAL A 59 -40.91 -48.50 -107.67
CA VAL A 59 -39.62 -47.78 -107.70
C VAL A 59 -39.83 -46.27 -107.56
N SER A 60 -40.87 -45.66 -108.13
CA SER A 60 -41.14 -44.22 -107.90
C SER A 60 -41.67 -43.92 -106.49
N ALA A 61 -42.42 -44.85 -105.88
CA ALA A 61 -42.80 -44.74 -104.48
C ALA A 61 -41.59 -44.90 -103.55
N GLU A 62 -40.75 -45.92 -103.77
CA GLU A 62 -39.56 -46.23 -102.98
C GLU A 62 -38.42 -45.19 -103.19
N TYR A 63 -38.28 -44.65 -104.40
CA TYR A 63 -37.41 -43.51 -104.73
C TYR A 63 -37.95 -42.20 -104.14
N GLY A 64 -39.27 -41.98 -104.20
CA GLY A 64 -39.92 -40.82 -103.59
C GLY A 64 -39.89 -40.86 -102.05
N GLU A 65 -39.90 -42.04 -101.45
CA GLU A 65 -39.77 -42.27 -100.01
C GLU A 65 -38.32 -42.12 -99.56
N THR A 66 -37.34 -42.65 -100.31
CA THR A 66 -35.91 -42.45 -100.03
C THR A 66 -35.44 -41.01 -100.26
N GLU A 67 -35.94 -40.27 -101.25
CA GLU A 67 -35.66 -38.82 -101.38
C GLU A 67 -36.34 -38.00 -100.26
N LYS A 68 -37.56 -38.35 -99.84
CA LYS A 68 -38.18 -37.74 -98.64
C LYS A 68 -37.37 -38.02 -97.38
N GLU A 69 -36.88 -39.25 -97.21
CA GLU A 69 -36.05 -39.62 -96.06
C GLU A 69 -34.69 -38.90 -96.10
N LYS A 70 -34.06 -38.79 -97.26
CA LYS A 70 -32.83 -38.04 -97.50
C LYS A 70 -33.01 -36.54 -97.21
N LEU A 71 -34.14 -35.95 -97.62
CA LEU A 71 -34.50 -34.57 -97.28
C LEU A 71 -34.73 -34.39 -95.76
N ALA A 72 -35.41 -35.34 -95.10
CA ALA A 72 -35.60 -35.33 -93.66
C ALA A 72 -34.27 -35.47 -92.88
N ARG A 73 -33.37 -36.37 -93.32
CA ARG A 73 -32.01 -36.51 -92.81
C ARG A 73 -31.20 -35.23 -93.00
N GLN A 74 -31.34 -34.55 -94.15
CA GLN A 74 -30.69 -33.27 -94.41
C GLN A 74 -31.22 -32.15 -93.49
N GLN A 75 -32.54 -32.04 -93.31
CA GLN A 75 -33.16 -31.09 -92.37
C GLN A 75 -32.70 -31.34 -90.92
N GLN A 76 -32.60 -32.61 -90.51
CA GLN A 76 -32.11 -32.99 -89.19
C GLN A 76 -30.61 -32.66 -89.01
N LEU A 77 -29.79 -32.84 -90.05
CA LEU A 77 -28.38 -32.41 -90.05
C LEU A 77 -28.25 -30.88 -89.93
N TYR A 78 -29.05 -30.10 -90.66
CA TYR A 78 -29.08 -28.63 -90.50
C TYR A 78 -29.48 -28.20 -89.09
N LYS A 79 -30.48 -28.86 -88.49
CA LYS A 79 -30.93 -28.61 -87.12
C LYS A 79 -29.83 -28.92 -86.09
N LEU A 80 -29.16 -30.07 -86.25
CA LEU A 80 -28.05 -30.47 -85.37
C LEU A 80 -26.83 -29.56 -85.52
N HIS A 81 -26.50 -29.14 -86.74
CA HIS A 81 -25.44 -28.16 -87.01
C HIS A 81 -25.72 -26.81 -86.32
N HIS A 82 -26.97 -26.32 -86.38
CA HIS A 82 -27.35 -25.09 -85.68
C HIS A 82 -27.20 -25.23 -84.15
N GLN A 83 -27.64 -26.37 -83.59
CA GLN A 83 -27.46 -26.68 -82.17
C GLN A 83 -25.98 -26.78 -81.77
N CYS A 84 -25.11 -27.34 -82.61
CA CYS A 84 -23.67 -27.36 -82.37
C CYS A 84 -23.07 -25.95 -82.33
N GLU A 85 -23.44 -25.04 -83.25
CA GLU A 85 -22.98 -23.65 -83.20
C GLU A 85 -23.54 -22.89 -81.97
N ASP A 86 -24.75 -23.21 -81.51
CA ASP A 86 -25.30 -22.67 -80.26
C ASP A 86 -24.54 -23.16 -79.02
N PHE A 87 -24.29 -24.46 -78.89
CA PHE A 87 -23.48 -24.99 -77.79
C PHE A 87 -22.05 -24.44 -77.81
N LYS A 88 -21.46 -24.28 -79.00
CA LYS A 88 -20.14 -23.65 -79.20
C LYS A 88 -20.13 -22.17 -78.81
N ARG A 89 -21.22 -21.42 -79.03
CA ARG A 89 -21.40 -20.06 -78.51
C ARG A 89 -21.54 -20.05 -76.99
N GLN A 90 -22.36 -20.94 -76.42
CA GLN A 90 -22.52 -21.06 -74.95
C GLN A 90 -21.21 -21.43 -74.26
N LEU A 91 -20.47 -22.41 -74.79
CA LEU A 91 -19.18 -22.85 -74.27
C LEU A 91 -18.18 -21.69 -74.22
N LYS A 92 -18.06 -20.88 -75.29
CA LYS A 92 -17.23 -19.66 -75.30
C LYS A 92 -17.61 -18.69 -74.17
N THR A 93 -18.90 -18.43 -73.98
CA THR A 93 -19.39 -17.55 -72.91
C THR A 93 -19.05 -18.09 -71.52
N VAL A 94 -19.24 -19.38 -71.28
CA VAL A 94 -18.92 -20.02 -69.99
C VAL A 94 -17.41 -20.02 -69.75
N THR A 95 -16.59 -20.32 -70.76
CA THR A 95 -15.12 -20.26 -70.66
C THR A 95 -14.63 -18.85 -70.33
N PHE A 96 -15.18 -17.81 -70.97
CA PHE A 96 -14.82 -16.42 -70.68
C PHE A 96 -15.20 -16.04 -69.23
N ARG A 97 -16.42 -16.36 -68.80
CA ARG A 97 -16.85 -16.11 -67.41
C ARG A 97 -15.97 -16.84 -66.39
N TRP A 98 -15.61 -18.10 -66.65
CA TRP A 98 -14.70 -18.85 -65.79
C TRP A 98 -13.30 -18.20 -65.72
N GLN A 99 -12.76 -17.71 -66.85
CA GLN A 99 -11.48 -16.98 -66.85
C GLN A 99 -11.54 -15.69 -66.03
N GLU A 100 -12.65 -14.94 -66.11
CA GLU A 100 -12.85 -13.74 -65.29
C GLU A 100 -12.99 -14.09 -63.80
N ASP A 101 -13.80 -15.09 -63.45
CA ASP A 101 -13.93 -15.58 -62.07
C ASP A 101 -12.58 -16.03 -61.49
N GLN A 102 -11.74 -16.74 -62.27
CA GLN A 102 -10.36 -17.09 -61.90
C GLN A 102 -9.47 -15.86 -61.67
N MET A 103 -9.64 -14.79 -62.44
CA MET A 103 -8.92 -13.52 -62.21
C MET A 103 -9.39 -12.84 -60.92
N GLN A 104 -10.68 -12.90 -60.60
CA GLN A 104 -11.23 -12.32 -59.37
C GLN A 104 -10.83 -13.12 -58.11
N ILE A 105 -10.78 -14.45 -58.19
CA ILE A 105 -10.23 -15.32 -57.13
C ILE A 105 -8.79 -14.91 -56.81
N LYS A 106 -7.91 -14.85 -57.81
CA LYS A 106 -6.51 -14.41 -57.65
C LYS A 106 -6.34 -13.00 -57.06
N LYS A 107 -7.30 -12.09 -57.27
CA LYS A 107 -7.32 -10.77 -56.61
C LYS A 107 -7.70 -10.89 -55.13
N ARG A 108 -8.71 -11.70 -54.80
CA ARG A 108 -9.15 -11.95 -53.43
C ARG A 108 -8.08 -12.66 -52.60
N ASP A 109 -7.37 -13.64 -53.17
CA ASP A 109 -6.30 -14.37 -52.49
C ASP A 109 -5.16 -13.44 -52.03
N LYS A 110 -4.80 -12.45 -52.85
CA LYS A 110 -3.81 -11.42 -52.49
C LYS A 110 -4.29 -10.54 -51.32
N ILE A 111 -5.57 -10.23 -51.27
CA ILE A 111 -6.18 -9.47 -50.15
C ILE A 111 -6.17 -10.33 -48.88
N ILE A 112 -6.57 -11.61 -48.98
CA ILE A 112 -6.55 -12.58 -47.87
C ILE A 112 -5.14 -12.74 -47.32
N ALA A 113 -4.12 -12.89 -48.17
CA ALA A 113 -2.72 -12.98 -47.75
C ALA A 113 -2.25 -11.72 -46.98
N SER A 114 -2.59 -10.53 -47.47
CA SER A 114 -2.28 -9.25 -46.78
C SER A 114 -2.98 -9.12 -45.43
N LEU A 115 -4.27 -9.49 -45.36
CA LEU A 115 -5.03 -9.47 -44.10
C LEU A 115 -4.48 -10.49 -43.10
N ASN A 116 -4.13 -11.70 -43.54
CA ASN A 116 -3.51 -12.72 -42.69
C ASN A 116 -2.15 -12.24 -42.13
N GLN A 117 -1.35 -11.54 -42.93
CA GLN A 117 -0.09 -10.93 -42.46
C GLN A 117 -0.35 -9.85 -41.39
N GLN A 118 -1.37 -9.00 -41.57
CA GLN A 118 -1.76 -8.00 -40.57
C GLN A 118 -2.27 -8.64 -39.27
N VAL A 119 -3.07 -9.70 -39.37
CA VAL A 119 -3.55 -10.47 -38.20
C VAL A 119 -2.37 -11.11 -37.46
N ALA A 120 -1.43 -11.75 -38.16
CA ALA A 120 -0.24 -12.34 -37.55
C ALA A 120 0.64 -11.29 -36.84
N PHE A 121 0.82 -10.10 -37.44
CA PHE A 121 1.51 -8.98 -36.81
C PHE A 121 0.78 -8.47 -35.56
N GLY A 122 -0.56 -8.36 -35.63
CA GLY A 122 -1.41 -7.99 -34.50
C GLY A 122 -1.28 -8.96 -33.33
N ILE A 123 -1.35 -10.27 -33.59
CA ILE A 123 -1.16 -11.34 -32.59
C ILE A 123 0.23 -11.22 -31.92
N ASN A 124 1.29 -11.00 -32.70
CA ASN A 124 2.63 -10.82 -32.15
C ASN A 124 2.74 -9.59 -31.22
N LYS A 125 2.11 -8.48 -31.61
CA LYS A 125 2.06 -7.25 -30.80
C LYS A 125 1.28 -7.44 -29.51
N VAL A 126 0.11 -8.09 -29.57
CA VAL A 126 -0.73 -8.40 -28.39
C VAL A 126 0.03 -9.33 -27.43
N SER A 127 0.67 -10.38 -27.94
CA SER A 127 1.46 -11.31 -27.12
C SER A 127 2.59 -10.61 -26.34
N LYS A 128 3.34 -9.70 -26.98
CA LYS A 128 4.38 -8.89 -26.33
C LYS A 128 3.81 -7.97 -25.25
N LEU A 129 2.71 -7.27 -25.53
CA LEU A 129 2.05 -6.39 -24.56
C LEU A 129 1.50 -7.18 -23.37
N GLN A 130 0.95 -8.38 -23.60
CA GLN A 130 0.45 -9.24 -22.54
C GLN A 130 1.58 -9.76 -21.64
N GLN A 131 2.72 -10.14 -22.21
CA GLN A 131 3.92 -10.49 -21.43
C GLN A 131 4.42 -9.31 -20.59
N GLN A 132 4.41 -8.09 -21.14
CA GLN A 132 4.77 -6.88 -20.41
C GLN A 132 3.77 -6.56 -19.27
N SER A 133 2.47 -6.75 -19.49
CA SER A 133 1.44 -6.61 -18.46
C SER A 133 1.71 -7.57 -17.31
N HIS A 134 1.86 -8.88 -17.58
CA HIS A 134 2.13 -9.87 -16.55
C HIS A 134 3.43 -9.60 -15.77
N ALA A 135 4.48 -9.09 -16.43
CA ALA A 135 5.69 -8.65 -15.73
C ALA A 135 5.42 -7.47 -14.77
N LYS A 136 4.60 -6.49 -15.19
CA LYS A 136 4.21 -5.35 -14.34
C LYS A 136 3.26 -5.74 -13.22
N ASP A 137 2.34 -6.67 -13.43
CA ASP A 137 1.45 -7.21 -12.39
C ASP A 137 2.26 -7.90 -11.27
N ASN A 138 3.29 -8.66 -11.65
CA ASN A 138 4.22 -9.29 -10.70
C ASN A 138 5.05 -8.26 -9.93
N GLU A 139 5.53 -7.19 -10.59
CA GLU A 139 6.22 -6.08 -9.93
C GLU A 139 5.31 -5.36 -8.91
N ILE A 140 4.06 -5.07 -9.30
CA ILE A 140 3.04 -4.47 -8.40
C ILE A 140 2.76 -5.37 -7.20
N LYS A 141 2.66 -6.69 -7.40
CA LYS A 141 2.44 -7.66 -6.31
C LYS A 141 3.61 -7.64 -5.31
N ASN A 142 4.85 -7.76 -5.80
CA ASN A 142 6.07 -7.70 -4.99
C ASN A 142 6.17 -6.38 -4.20
N LEU A 143 5.90 -5.23 -4.83
CA LEU A 143 5.91 -3.93 -4.16
C LEU A 143 4.82 -3.82 -3.07
N LYS A 144 3.62 -4.38 -3.28
CA LYS A 144 2.57 -4.45 -2.25
C LYS A 144 2.99 -5.31 -1.05
N GLU A 145 3.64 -6.44 -1.30
CA GLU A 145 4.16 -7.33 -0.24
C GLU A 145 5.27 -6.65 0.57
N GLN A 146 6.21 -5.97 -0.10
CA GLN A 146 7.26 -5.17 0.58
C GLN A 146 6.69 -4.01 1.41
N LEU A 147 5.71 -3.26 0.89
CA LEU A 147 5.03 -2.20 1.63
C LEU A 147 4.28 -2.75 2.86
N SER A 148 3.62 -3.91 2.72
CA SER A 148 2.94 -4.59 3.84
C SER A 148 3.93 -5.00 4.93
N MET A 149 5.05 -5.65 4.55
CA MET A 149 6.11 -6.04 5.47
C MET A 149 6.72 -4.83 6.18
N LYS A 150 7.00 -3.74 5.45
CA LYS A 150 7.51 -2.50 6.04
C LYS A 150 6.50 -1.89 7.01
N ARG A 151 5.22 -1.82 6.67
CA ARG A 151 4.18 -1.30 7.57
C ARG A 151 4.09 -2.11 8.86
N SER A 152 4.16 -3.45 8.78
CA SER A 152 4.19 -4.32 9.97
C SER A 152 5.44 -4.09 10.84
N GLN A 153 6.61 -3.90 10.23
CA GLN A 153 7.85 -3.55 10.93
C GLN A 153 7.71 -2.22 11.68
N TRP A 154 7.20 -1.17 11.02
CA TRP A 154 6.99 0.15 11.61
C TRP A 154 6.00 0.14 12.79
N GLU A 155 4.90 -0.61 12.71
CA GLU A 155 3.94 -0.71 13.83
C GLU A 155 4.54 -1.45 15.04
N MET A 156 5.36 -2.50 14.83
CA MET A 156 6.07 -3.15 15.94
C MET A 156 7.10 -2.22 16.59
N GLU A 157 7.86 -1.47 15.79
CA GLU A 157 8.84 -0.50 16.31
C GLU A 157 8.15 0.62 17.09
N LYS A 158 7.05 1.16 16.56
CA LYS A 158 6.20 2.15 17.25
C LYS A 158 5.71 1.63 18.60
N LEU A 159 5.08 0.45 18.65
CA LEU A 159 4.60 -0.14 19.90
C LEU A 159 5.73 -0.39 20.92
N ASN A 160 6.92 -0.78 20.44
CA ASN A 160 8.11 -0.95 21.28
C ASN A 160 8.59 0.40 21.86
N MET A 161 8.62 1.47 21.05
CA MET A 161 8.97 2.81 21.51
C MET A 161 7.94 3.38 22.49
N GLU A 162 6.64 3.22 22.23
CA GLU A 162 5.55 3.62 23.12
C GLU A 162 5.64 2.90 24.48
N SER A 163 5.90 1.58 24.48
CA SER A 163 6.13 0.80 25.70
C SER A 163 7.36 1.29 26.47
N THR A 164 8.45 1.58 25.75
CA THR A 164 9.70 2.10 26.32
C THR A 164 9.51 3.48 26.96
N ILE A 165 8.81 4.40 26.28
CA ILE A 165 8.45 5.72 26.81
C ILE A 165 7.58 5.58 28.07
N LYS A 166 6.57 4.70 28.05
CA LYS A 166 5.70 4.43 29.21
C LYS A 166 6.51 3.89 30.41
N ALA A 167 7.47 3.01 30.17
CA ALA A 167 8.36 2.49 31.21
C ALA A 167 9.25 3.59 31.81
N TYR A 168 9.86 4.45 30.98
CA TYR A 168 10.67 5.56 31.46
C TYR A 168 9.86 6.61 32.23
N LEU A 169 8.65 6.95 31.78
CA LEU A 169 7.74 7.85 32.49
C LEU A 169 7.33 7.28 33.85
N SER A 170 6.99 5.99 33.90
CA SER A 170 6.67 5.29 35.15
C SER A 170 7.84 5.34 36.15
N LYS A 171 9.06 5.05 35.68
CA LYS A 171 10.28 5.13 36.50
C LYS A 171 10.54 6.56 36.98
N LEU A 172 10.53 7.55 36.09
CA LEU A 172 10.72 8.97 36.43
C LEU A 172 9.71 9.45 37.49
N ASN A 173 8.46 8.98 37.39
CA ASN A 173 7.41 9.33 38.34
C ASN A 173 7.62 8.67 39.72
N ALA A 174 8.00 7.39 39.74
CA ALA A 174 8.35 6.68 40.97
C ALA A 174 9.56 7.34 41.67
N GLU A 175 10.60 7.69 40.91
CA GLU A 175 11.78 8.39 41.43
C GLU A 175 11.46 9.81 41.93
N THR A 176 10.58 10.53 41.23
CA THR A 176 10.12 11.85 41.67
C THR A 176 9.30 11.76 42.96
N SER A 177 8.38 10.79 43.07
CA SER A 177 7.62 10.53 44.30
C SER A 177 8.53 10.10 45.46
N ARG A 178 9.58 9.31 45.19
CA ARG A 178 10.58 8.88 46.18
C ARG A 178 11.40 10.05 46.70
N ALA A 179 11.92 10.90 45.81
CA ALA A 179 12.66 12.11 46.17
C ALA A 179 11.77 13.08 46.97
N LEU A 180 10.54 13.32 46.50
CA LEU A 180 9.55 14.15 47.18
C LEU A 180 9.27 13.66 48.62
N THR A 181 9.08 12.36 48.79
CA THR A 181 8.85 11.75 50.11
C THR A 181 10.05 11.96 51.04
N ALA A 182 11.28 11.81 50.53
CA ALA A 182 12.50 12.04 51.30
C ALA A 182 12.69 13.53 51.69
N GLU A 183 12.41 14.47 50.79
CA GLU A 183 12.48 15.92 51.07
C GLU A 183 11.44 16.35 52.12
N VAL A 184 10.20 15.84 52.04
CA VAL A 184 9.16 16.06 53.06
C VAL A 184 9.58 15.47 54.41
N TYR A 185 10.09 14.24 54.43
CA TYR A 185 10.54 13.58 55.66
C TYR A 185 11.71 14.34 56.32
N PHE A 186 12.69 14.79 55.54
CA PHE A 186 13.80 15.60 56.04
C PHE A 186 13.31 16.90 56.72
N LEU A 187 12.37 17.62 56.10
CA LEU A 187 11.75 18.80 56.70
C LEU A 187 10.98 18.46 57.99
N GLN A 188 10.25 17.35 58.03
CA GLN A 188 9.54 16.88 59.22
C GLN A 188 10.50 16.58 60.38
N CYS A 189 11.55 15.77 60.15
CA CYS A 189 12.54 15.48 61.18
C CYS A 189 13.22 16.74 61.72
N ARG A 190 13.58 17.68 60.85
CA ARG A 190 14.24 18.93 61.24
C ARG A 190 13.29 19.87 62.02
N ARG A 191 12.01 19.91 61.65
CA ARG A 191 10.95 20.59 62.42
C ARG A 191 10.82 19.97 63.81
N ASP A 192 10.63 18.65 63.88
CA ASP A 192 10.26 17.95 65.10
C ASP A 192 11.39 17.99 66.14
N PHE A 193 12.65 17.85 65.70
CA PHE A 193 13.82 18.07 66.56
C PHE A 193 13.92 19.51 67.08
N GLY A 194 13.69 20.51 66.22
CA GLY A 194 13.72 21.92 66.60
C GLY A 194 12.60 22.31 67.58
N LEU A 195 11.41 21.74 67.41
CA LEU A 195 10.29 21.94 68.33
C LEU A 195 10.53 21.28 69.67
N LEU A 196 10.98 20.02 69.69
CA LEU A 196 11.31 19.31 70.93
C LEU A 196 12.31 20.10 71.79
N HIS A 197 13.33 20.69 71.17
CA HIS A 197 14.31 21.51 71.88
C HIS A 197 13.71 22.81 72.45
N LEU A 198 12.86 23.51 71.69
CA LEU A 198 12.20 24.73 72.16
C LEU A 198 11.14 24.44 73.24
N GLU A 199 10.37 23.36 73.11
CA GLU A 199 9.35 22.94 74.09
C GLU A 199 10.00 22.49 75.41
N GLN A 200 11.15 21.80 75.36
CA GLN A 200 11.97 21.54 76.56
C GLN A 200 12.56 22.81 77.16
N THR A 201 12.95 23.79 76.33
CA THR A 201 13.44 25.11 76.80
C THR A 201 12.32 25.91 77.46
N GLU A 202 11.09 25.89 76.91
CA GLU A 202 9.92 26.52 77.53
C GLU A 202 9.65 25.94 78.92
N LYS A 203 9.69 24.61 79.06
CA LYS A 203 9.51 23.91 80.33
C LYS A 203 10.53 24.34 81.39
N GLU A 204 11.79 24.50 81.01
CA GLU A 204 12.84 25.01 81.89
C GLU A 204 12.57 26.47 82.28
N CYS A 205 12.28 27.34 81.31
CA CYS A 205 11.97 28.76 81.57
C CYS A 205 10.74 28.93 82.48
N LEU A 206 9.69 28.11 82.32
CA LEU A 206 8.52 28.09 83.19
C LEU A 206 8.85 27.64 84.62
N SER A 207 9.72 26.64 84.78
CA SER A 207 10.21 26.19 86.09
C SER A 207 10.97 27.31 86.83
N GLN A 208 11.86 28.00 86.11
CA GLN A 208 12.61 29.13 86.68
C GLN A 208 11.71 30.33 87.00
N LEU A 209 10.77 30.67 86.11
CA LEU A 209 9.74 31.70 86.36
C LEU A 209 8.93 31.38 87.62
N ALA A 210 8.46 30.14 87.79
CA ALA A 210 7.72 29.73 88.99
C ALA A 210 8.57 29.88 90.26
N ARG A 211 9.85 29.46 90.24
CA ARG A 211 10.77 29.60 91.37
C ARG A 211 11.02 31.06 91.74
N VAL A 212 11.27 31.93 90.76
CA VAL A 212 11.50 33.38 90.98
C VAL A 212 10.21 34.07 91.45
N THR A 213 9.05 33.67 90.92
CA THR A 213 7.73 34.18 91.36
C THR A 213 7.43 33.81 92.81
N HIS A 214 7.74 32.58 93.24
CA HIS A 214 7.62 32.17 94.64
C HIS A 214 8.54 32.99 95.55
N MET A 215 9.79 33.21 95.14
CA MET A 215 10.70 34.09 95.88
C MET A 215 10.14 35.52 95.98
N ALA A 216 9.61 36.08 94.89
CA ALA A 216 8.99 37.41 94.87
C ALA A 216 7.78 37.52 95.82
N ALA A 217 6.92 36.51 95.85
CA ALA A 217 5.78 36.44 96.77
C ALA A 217 6.20 36.42 98.25
N SER A 218 7.36 35.81 98.57
CA SER A 218 7.93 35.79 99.92
C SER A 218 8.72 37.05 100.30
N ASN A 219 8.99 37.96 99.37
CA ASN A 219 9.80 39.16 99.60
C ASN A 219 9.29 40.34 98.73
N LEU A 220 8.12 40.85 99.14
CA LEU A 220 7.31 41.81 98.39
C LEU A 220 7.99 43.17 98.13
N GLU A 221 9.00 43.54 98.92
CA GLU A 221 9.69 44.83 98.82
C GLU A 221 10.92 44.80 97.90
N SER A 222 11.30 43.66 97.30
CA SER A 222 12.49 43.56 96.45
C SER A 222 12.22 43.95 94.98
N PRO A 223 12.66 45.14 94.50
CA PRO A 223 12.45 45.56 93.12
C PRO A 223 13.25 44.70 92.12
N GLN A 224 14.43 44.23 92.53
CA GLN A 224 15.29 43.35 91.73
C GLN A 224 14.61 42.02 91.42
N LEU A 225 13.84 41.50 92.37
CA LEU A 225 13.14 40.23 92.25
C LEU A 225 11.89 40.34 91.36
N LYS A 226 11.21 41.49 91.40
CA LYS A 226 10.13 41.85 90.45
C LYS A 226 10.66 41.96 89.02
N ALA A 227 11.76 42.68 88.81
CA ALA A 227 12.41 42.79 87.50
C ALA A 227 12.87 41.41 86.95
N ALA A 228 13.29 40.49 87.84
CA ALA A 228 13.59 39.12 87.45
C ALA A 228 12.35 38.35 86.97
N VAL A 229 11.19 38.48 87.64
CA VAL A 229 9.91 37.90 87.19
C VAL A 229 9.52 38.44 85.81
N ASP A 230 9.63 39.76 85.60
CA ASP A 230 9.28 40.38 84.32
C ASP A 230 10.21 39.92 83.18
N SER A 231 11.52 39.81 83.45
CA SER A 231 12.50 39.25 82.50
C SER A 231 12.18 37.79 82.14
N TRP A 232 11.86 36.96 83.13
CA TRP A 232 11.49 35.56 82.91
C TRP A 232 10.20 35.40 82.10
N ASN A 233 9.19 36.24 82.33
CA ASN A 233 7.97 36.28 81.51
C ASN A 233 8.26 36.66 80.05
N ALA A 234 9.15 37.64 79.82
CA ALA A 234 9.55 38.03 78.47
C ALA A 234 10.24 36.88 77.72
N ILE A 235 11.08 36.09 78.40
CA ILE A 235 11.78 34.94 77.80
C ILE A 235 10.81 33.80 77.47
N VAL A 236 9.89 33.45 78.38
CA VAL A 236 8.83 32.47 78.09
C VAL A 236 8.00 32.89 76.88
N THR A 237 7.71 34.19 76.75
CA THR A 237 6.98 34.75 75.61
C THR A 237 7.79 34.66 74.30
N ASP A 238 9.09 34.98 74.32
CA ASP A 238 9.99 34.82 73.18
C ASP A 238 10.09 33.34 72.74
N VAL A 239 10.27 32.39 73.67
CA VAL A 239 10.31 30.96 73.34
C VAL A 239 9.00 30.49 72.70
N ARG A 240 7.84 30.90 73.22
CA ARG A 240 6.53 30.60 72.61
C ARG A 240 6.40 31.17 71.19
N ASN A 241 6.85 32.41 70.98
CA ASN A 241 6.87 33.02 69.66
C ASN A 241 7.79 32.27 68.68
N LYS A 242 8.97 31.80 69.13
CA LYS A 242 9.85 30.93 68.33
C LYS A 242 9.18 29.60 67.97
N ILE A 243 8.47 28.96 68.91
CA ILE A 243 7.72 27.71 68.67
C ILE A 243 6.65 27.93 67.60
N ALA A 244 5.85 28.99 67.72
CA ALA A 244 4.81 29.32 66.75
C ALA A 244 5.38 29.63 65.36
N PHE A 245 6.45 30.44 65.29
CA PHE A 245 7.16 30.76 64.05
C PHE A 245 7.70 29.49 63.37
N LEU A 246 8.37 28.60 64.12
CA LEU A 246 8.95 27.38 63.59
C LEU A 246 7.87 26.43 63.04
N LYS A 247 6.73 26.28 63.76
CA LYS A 247 5.57 25.50 63.30
C LYS A 247 5.06 26.01 61.95
N THR A 248 4.90 27.32 61.78
CA THR A 248 4.42 27.94 60.53
C THR A 248 5.42 27.77 59.38
N GLN A 249 6.71 28.10 59.59
CA GLN A 249 7.73 28.06 58.54
C GLN A 249 7.93 26.67 57.95
N TYR A 250 8.07 25.63 58.78
CA TYR A 250 8.18 24.26 58.25
C TYR A 250 6.89 23.78 57.59
N SER A 251 5.71 24.17 58.08
CA SER A 251 4.44 23.78 57.47
C SER A 251 4.28 24.37 56.07
N GLU A 252 4.67 25.63 55.86
CA GLU A 252 4.67 26.25 54.53
C GLU A 252 5.65 25.55 53.58
N GLN A 253 6.89 25.29 54.03
CA GLN A 253 7.88 24.61 53.17
C GLN A 253 7.48 23.17 52.83
N ILE A 254 6.96 22.41 53.79
CA ILE A 254 6.44 21.05 53.54
C ILE A 254 5.32 21.10 52.50
N ASN A 255 4.44 22.10 52.54
CA ASN A 255 3.37 22.25 51.56
C ASN A 255 3.90 22.65 50.18
N ARG A 256 4.88 23.55 50.08
CA ARG A 256 5.56 23.88 48.82
C ARG A 256 6.27 22.67 48.23
N VAL A 257 7.01 21.91 49.05
CA VAL A 257 7.65 20.66 48.61
C VAL A 257 6.59 19.68 48.08
N LYS A 258 5.52 19.41 48.83
CA LYS A 258 4.38 18.57 48.40
C LYS A 258 3.73 18.98 47.07
N GLN A 259 3.79 20.26 46.71
CA GLN A 259 3.30 20.79 45.42
C GLN A 259 4.29 20.58 44.25
N GLY A 260 5.47 20.03 44.50
CA GLY A 260 6.50 19.71 43.50
C GLY A 260 7.67 20.68 43.44
N PHE A 261 7.73 21.70 44.31
CA PHE A 261 8.89 22.59 44.41
C PHE A 261 10.07 21.86 45.07
N ALA A 262 11.23 21.83 44.41
CA ALA A 262 12.43 21.19 44.97
C ALA A 262 12.93 21.96 46.20
N LEU A 263 13.23 21.26 47.30
CA LEU A 263 13.70 21.87 48.55
C LEU A 263 14.90 22.82 48.38
N SER A 264 15.81 22.53 47.44
CA SER A 264 16.97 23.38 47.11
C SER A 264 16.61 24.75 46.53
N THR A 265 15.37 24.94 46.07
CA THR A 265 14.88 26.22 45.51
C THR A 265 14.11 27.07 46.51
N LEU A 266 13.82 26.53 47.70
CA LEU A 266 13.12 27.24 48.76
C LEU A 266 14.09 28.04 49.63
N PRO A 267 13.67 29.20 50.18
CA PRO A 267 14.51 29.97 51.10
C PRO A 267 14.85 29.12 52.34
N PRO A 268 16.09 29.12 52.85
CA PRO A 268 16.43 28.34 54.03
C PRO A 268 15.69 28.86 55.27
N ILE A 269 15.14 27.96 56.10
CA ILE A 269 14.52 28.33 57.36
C ILE A 269 15.60 28.90 58.30
N GLN A 270 15.54 30.21 58.51
CA GLN A 270 16.35 30.89 59.50
C GLN A 270 15.85 30.45 60.88
N LEU A 271 16.70 29.75 61.62
CA LEU A 271 16.40 29.41 63.00
C LEU A 271 16.48 30.69 63.83
N PRO A 272 15.45 31.05 64.60
CA PRO A 272 15.53 32.21 65.49
C PRO A 272 16.65 31.98 66.51
N PRO A 273 17.37 33.05 66.93
CA PRO A 273 18.50 32.91 67.84
C PRO A 273 18.04 32.26 69.16
N PRO A 274 18.89 31.39 69.76
CA PRO A 274 18.55 30.71 71.00
C PRO A 274 18.27 31.74 72.11
N PRO A 275 17.30 31.48 73.00
CA PRO A 275 17.06 32.37 74.13
C PRO A 275 18.30 32.44 75.04
N PRO A 276 18.49 33.55 75.78
CA PRO A 276 19.57 33.68 76.77
C PRO A 276 19.52 32.55 77.81
N SER A 277 20.70 32.09 78.26
CA SER A 277 20.77 30.97 79.21
C SER A 277 20.13 31.32 80.54
N PRO A 278 19.28 30.44 81.12
CA PRO A 278 18.73 30.57 82.47
C PRO A 278 19.72 31.04 83.54
N GLU A 279 20.91 30.43 83.54
CA GLU A 279 21.94 30.67 84.55
C GLU A 279 22.55 32.07 84.45
N ILE A 280 22.69 32.60 83.22
CA ILE A 280 23.30 33.92 82.98
C ILE A 280 22.37 35.02 83.51
N LEU A 281 21.07 34.85 83.33
CA LEU A 281 20.06 35.79 83.83
C LEU A 281 19.93 35.69 85.35
N MET A 282 19.94 34.48 85.91
CA MET A 282 19.99 34.32 87.37
C MET A 282 21.25 34.96 87.98
N GLN A 283 22.41 34.87 87.33
CA GLN A 283 23.62 35.57 87.75
C GLN A 283 23.42 37.10 87.74
N GLN A 284 22.88 37.65 86.67
CA GLN A 284 22.61 39.10 86.52
C GLN A 284 21.60 39.63 87.56
N PHE A 285 20.52 38.89 87.83
CA PHE A 285 19.44 39.36 88.71
C PHE A 285 19.58 38.94 90.18
N LEU A 286 20.41 37.94 90.53
CA LEU A 286 20.54 37.43 91.91
C LEU A 286 21.96 37.46 92.47
N GLY A 287 22.96 37.95 91.70
CA GLY A 287 24.31 38.25 92.18
C GLY A 287 25.15 37.04 92.64
N ARG A 288 24.72 35.80 92.40
CA ARG A 288 25.49 34.58 92.73
C ARG A 288 26.46 34.21 91.61
N HIS A 289 27.74 34.14 91.93
CA HIS A 289 28.73 33.45 91.09
C HIS A 289 28.41 31.94 90.97
N PRO A 290 28.59 31.32 89.80
CA PRO A 290 28.44 29.87 89.65
C PRO A 290 29.69 29.13 90.14
N VAL A 291 29.49 28.05 90.90
CA VAL A 291 30.44 26.93 90.90
C VAL A 291 30.33 26.27 89.52
N LYS A 292 31.49 25.94 88.92
CA LYS A 292 31.58 25.54 87.52
C LYS A 292 31.21 24.06 87.32
N GLU A 293 29.92 23.75 87.41
CA GLU A 293 29.40 22.43 87.03
C GLU A 293 29.52 22.25 85.51
N SER A 294 30.50 21.46 85.07
CA SER A 294 30.76 21.21 83.63
C SER A 294 29.73 20.24 83.04
N PHE A 295 28.50 20.70 82.84
CA PHE A 295 27.58 20.02 81.95
C PHE A 295 28.09 20.16 80.51
N PHE A 296 28.49 19.02 79.92
CA PHE A 296 28.89 18.94 78.52
C PHE A 296 27.78 19.47 77.62
N ARG A 297 27.95 20.69 77.11
CA ARG A 297 27.13 21.24 76.03
C ARG A 297 27.68 20.66 74.72
N PRO A 298 26.94 19.84 73.97
CA PRO A 298 27.37 19.47 72.63
C PRO A 298 27.42 20.74 71.79
N VAL A 299 28.61 21.11 71.32
CA VAL A 299 28.75 22.20 70.35
C VAL A 299 28.02 21.77 69.08
N LEU A 300 27.06 22.59 68.63
CA LEU A 300 26.36 22.39 67.36
C LEU A 300 27.25 22.75 66.17
N THR A 301 28.37 22.03 66.02
CA THR A 301 28.93 21.78 64.69
C THR A 301 27.97 20.83 63.99
N VAL A 302 27.00 21.42 63.28
CA VAL A 302 26.27 20.71 62.22
C VAL A 302 27.34 20.10 61.30
N PRO A 303 27.35 18.78 61.07
CA PRO A 303 28.25 18.20 60.08
C PRO A 303 27.98 18.87 58.75
N GLN A 304 28.97 19.63 58.26
CA GLN A 304 28.87 20.23 56.94
C GLN A 304 28.88 19.08 55.93
N MET A 305 27.70 18.74 55.41
CA MET A 305 27.59 17.76 54.32
C MET A 305 28.57 18.15 53.23
N PRO A 306 29.46 17.23 52.78
CA PRO A 306 30.38 17.56 51.71
C PRO A 306 29.56 17.99 50.48
N PRO A 307 30.03 19.01 49.73
CA PRO A 307 29.34 19.42 48.51
C PRO A 307 29.22 18.22 47.57
N VAL A 308 28.06 18.11 46.92
CA VAL A 308 27.73 17.06 45.96
C VAL A 308 28.85 16.92 44.94
N CYS A 309 29.23 15.67 44.62
CA CYS A 309 30.31 15.36 43.68
C CYS A 309 30.22 16.21 42.40
N PRO A 310 31.33 16.81 41.92
CA PRO A 310 31.32 17.65 40.73
C PRO A 310 31.08 16.79 39.48
N GLY A 311 29.81 16.67 39.07
CA GLY A 311 29.43 15.82 37.93
C GLY A 311 28.01 16.01 37.39
N VAL A 312 27.20 16.91 37.96
CA VAL A 312 25.85 17.23 37.45
C VAL A 312 25.82 18.69 37.02
N ILE A 313 25.68 18.89 35.71
CA ILE A 313 25.55 20.20 35.07
C ILE A 313 24.34 20.93 35.66
N SER A 314 24.57 22.10 36.28
CA SER A 314 23.49 22.95 36.76
C SER A 314 22.78 23.62 35.58
N ALA A 315 21.70 23.01 35.11
CA ALA A 315 20.75 23.67 34.22
C ALA A 315 19.98 24.77 34.96
N PRO A 316 19.54 25.85 34.28
CA PRO A 316 18.79 26.93 34.92
C PRO A 316 17.48 26.45 35.54
N SER A 317 17.07 27.15 36.59
CA SER A 317 15.84 26.93 37.36
C SER A 317 14.59 26.74 36.48
N GLN A 318 14.14 25.49 36.35
CA GLN A 318 12.79 25.15 35.93
C GLN A 318 12.04 24.48 37.10
N PRO A 319 10.77 24.83 37.35
CA PRO A 319 9.90 24.02 38.20
C PRO A 319 9.89 22.59 37.69
N ARG A 320 10.00 21.59 38.58
CA ARG A 320 9.94 20.18 38.17
C ARG A 320 8.61 19.96 37.44
N PRO A 321 8.58 19.28 36.28
CA PRO A 321 7.33 19.05 35.55
C PRO A 321 6.28 18.42 36.48
N ALA A 322 5.09 19.02 36.51
CA ALA A 322 3.97 18.48 37.27
C ALA A 322 3.67 17.04 36.83
N LEU A 323 3.13 16.21 37.73
CA LEU A 323 2.61 14.89 37.38
C LEU A 323 1.56 15.03 36.28
N VAL A 324 1.96 14.80 35.02
CA VAL A 324 1.04 14.86 33.89
C VAL A 324 0.18 13.60 33.89
N PRO A 325 -1.16 13.68 33.99
CA PRO A 325 -2.01 12.52 33.79
C PRO A 325 -1.78 11.96 32.37
N SER A 326 -1.76 10.63 32.24
CA SER A 326 -1.36 9.90 31.02
C SER A 326 -2.20 10.17 29.74
N SER A 327 -3.16 11.11 29.79
CA SER A 327 -4.27 11.24 28.85
C SER A 327 -4.20 12.47 27.94
N SER A 328 -3.32 13.45 28.20
CA SER A 328 -3.36 14.75 27.53
C SER A 328 -2.51 14.88 26.25
N TRP A 329 -1.66 13.91 25.92
CA TRP A 329 -0.74 13.97 24.78
C TRP A 329 -1.27 13.38 23.46
N TRP A 330 -2.39 12.65 23.50
CA TRP A 330 -2.90 11.88 22.36
C TRP A 330 -3.90 12.61 21.45
N ASN A 331 -4.09 13.92 21.61
CA ASN A 331 -4.97 14.74 20.77
C ASN A 331 -4.17 15.78 19.95
N ARG A 332 -3.33 15.26 19.04
CA ARG A 332 -2.84 15.96 17.85
C ARG A 332 -2.25 14.94 16.88
N TYR A 333 -2.56 15.12 15.59
CA TYR A 333 -2.35 14.20 14.45
C TYR A 333 -3.43 13.12 14.28
#